data_AF-A0A4Y2T6F9-F1
#
_entry.id   AF-A0A4Y2T6F9-F1
#
_cell.length_a   1.000
_cell.length_b   1.000
_cell.length_c   1.000
_cell.angle_alpha   90.00
_cell.angle_beta   90.00
_cell.angle_gamma   90.00
#
_symmetry.space_group_name_H-M   'P 1'
#
loop_
_entity.id
_entity.type
_entity.pdbx_description
1 polymer ?
#
loop_
_entity_poly.entity_id
_entity_poly.type
_entity_poly.pdbx_seq_one_letter_code
_entity_poly.pdbx_strand_id
1 'polypeptide(L)'
;MGLVMSVKLNLKKDELIAIAEEMGLTVPDKAKVVDLKALIESSDVYRDDIELVRNLIDNILEEKREKLEREKLESERDKRECELELEKIRLAQFEKQLEIENATRDLANTSQATEIVEPGSLTDNLESLIKG
;
A
#
# COMPACT_ATOMS: atom_id res chain seq x y z
N MET A 1 37.26 43.75 -6.68
CA MET A 1 36.56 42.66 -7.41
C MET A 1 35.88 41.79 -6.36
N GLY A 2 34.58 41.95 -6.17
CA GLY A 2 33.81 41.09 -5.27
C GLY A 2 33.62 39.73 -5.92
N LEU A 3 33.88 38.66 -5.17
CA LEU A 3 33.46 37.31 -5.57
C LEU A 3 31.94 37.34 -5.73
N VAL A 4 31.42 37.20 -6.95
CA VAL A 4 30.01 36.90 -7.16
C VAL A 4 29.85 35.45 -6.68
N MET A 5 29.23 35.24 -5.52
CA MET A 5 28.93 33.89 -5.05
C MET A 5 27.81 33.33 -5.92
N SER A 6 28.13 32.60 -6.98
CA SER A 6 27.12 31.94 -7.84
C SER A 6 26.51 30.72 -7.16
N VAL A 7 25.21 30.49 -7.36
CA VAL A 7 24.54 29.25 -6.96
C VAL A 7 24.89 28.14 -7.96
N LYS A 8 25.27 26.96 -7.47
CA LYS A 8 25.56 25.81 -8.34
C LYS A 8 24.26 25.10 -8.72
N LEU A 9 23.77 25.30 -9.94
CA LEU A 9 22.58 24.63 -10.49
C LEU A 9 22.88 23.19 -10.94
N ASN A 10 23.34 22.31 -10.04
CA ASN A 10 23.53 20.88 -10.32
C ASN A 10 22.26 20.07 -10.02
N LEU A 11 21.17 20.44 -10.68
CA LEU A 11 19.83 19.92 -10.45
C LEU A 11 19.32 19.14 -11.67
N LYS A 12 18.31 18.30 -11.45
CA LYS A 12 17.64 17.56 -12.52
C LYS A 12 16.79 18.48 -13.38
N LYS A 13 16.41 18.01 -14.58
CA LYS A 13 15.64 18.80 -15.55
C LYS A 13 14.32 19.30 -14.95
N ASP A 14 13.58 18.42 -14.30
CA ASP A 14 12.31 18.73 -13.63
C ASP A 14 12.47 19.75 -12.49
N GLU A 15 13.54 19.66 -11.71
CA GLU A 15 13.85 20.65 -10.66
C GLU A 15 14.15 22.03 -11.25
N LEU A 16 14.94 22.08 -12.33
CA LEU A 16 15.23 23.33 -13.03
C LEU A 16 13.99 23.96 -13.68
N ILE A 17 13.07 23.14 -14.19
CA ILE A 17 11.79 23.62 -14.71
C ILE A 17 10.98 24.25 -13.59
N ALA A 18 10.81 23.56 -12.46
CA ALA A 18 10.06 24.07 -11.32
C ALA A 18 10.64 25.40 -10.79
N ILE A 19 11.97 25.49 -10.69
CA ILE A 19 12.64 26.74 -10.29
C ILE A 19 12.34 27.87 -11.28
N ALA A 20 12.48 27.62 -12.59
CA ALA A 20 12.22 28.63 -13.60
C ALA A 20 10.75 29.09 -13.57
N GLU A 21 9.80 28.17 -13.43
CA GLU A 21 8.37 28.47 -13.31
C GLU A 21 8.05 29.28 -12.05
N GLU A 22 8.63 28.93 -10.90
CA GLU A 22 8.40 29.65 -9.63
C GLU A 22 9.05 31.05 -9.63
N MET A 23 10.12 31.23 -10.42
CA MET A 23 10.69 32.54 -10.72
C MET A 23 9.86 33.36 -11.73
N GLY A 24 8.77 32.80 -12.26
CA GLY A 24 7.91 33.44 -13.26
C GLY A 24 8.49 33.43 -14.67
N LEU A 25 9.48 32.58 -14.95
CA LEU A 25 10.10 32.45 -16.27
C LEU A 25 9.29 31.47 -17.13
N THR A 26 9.10 31.82 -18.40
CA THR A 26 8.47 30.90 -19.37
C THR A 26 9.48 29.86 -19.83
N VAL A 27 9.21 28.59 -19.51
CA VAL A 27 10.06 27.47 -19.91
C VAL A 27 9.69 26.99 -21.32
N PRO A 28 10.63 26.94 -22.27
CA PRO A 28 10.38 26.34 -23.58
C PRO A 28 10.16 24.82 -23.51
N ASP A 29 9.13 24.30 -24.19
CA ASP A 29 8.76 22.87 -24.20
C ASP A 29 9.94 21.90 -24.47
N LYS A 30 10.89 22.34 -25.30
CA LYS A 30 12.06 21.53 -25.74
C LYS A 30 13.37 21.96 -25.09
N ALA A 31 13.33 22.75 -24.03
CA ALA A 31 14.52 23.21 -23.33
C ALA A 31 15.36 22.03 -22.81
N LYS A 32 16.67 22.10 -23.03
CA LYS A 32 17.65 21.20 -22.43
C LYS A 32 18.05 21.72 -21.05
N VAL A 33 18.69 20.86 -20.25
CA VAL A 33 19.24 21.24 -18.93
C VAL A 33 20.16 22.47 -19.03
N VAL A 34 20.97 22.56 -20.08
CA VAL A 34 21.86 23.72 -20.28
C VAL A 34 21.05 25.00 -20.56
N ASP A 35 20.00 24.91 -21.36
CA ASP A 35 19.14 26.05 -21.69
C ASP A 35 18.40 26.55 -20.45
N LEU A 36 17.91 25.62 -19.60
CA LEU A 36 17.25 25.95 -18.33
C LEU A 36 18.20 26.63 -17.34
N LYS A 37 19.44 26.15 -17.22
CA LYS A 37 20.46 26.80 -16.39
C LYS A 37 20.74 28.23 -16.85
N ALA A 38 20.95 28.39 -18.16
CA ALA A 38 21.18 29.71 -18.74
C ALA A 38 19.96 30.64 -18.56
N LEU A 39 18.74 30.13 -18.70
CA LEU A 39 17.50 30.87 -18.46
C LEU A 39 17.42 31.38 -17.02
N ILE A 40 17.71 30.52 -16.04
CA ILE A 40 17.71 30.90 -14.62
C ILE A 40 18.83 31.91 -14.33
N GLU A 41 20.05 31.61 -14.74
CA GLU A 41 21.23 32.45 -14.46
C GLU A 41 21.15 33.84 -15.12
N SER A 42 20.42 33.96 -16.23
CA SER A 42 20.22 35.22 -16.94
C SER A 42 19.04 36.05 -16.43
N SER A 43 18.19 35.49 -15.56
CA SER A 43 17.04 36.20 -15.01
C SER A 43 17.44 37.32 -14.05
N ASP A 44 16.65 38.40 -14.03
CA ASP A 44 16.89 39.53 -13.13
C ASP A 44 16.83 39.09 -11.67
N VAL A 45 15.90 38.20 -11.31
CA VAL A 45 15.77 37.63 -9.96
C VAL A 45 17.08 36.96 -9.51
N TYR A 46 17.74 36.19 -10.37
CA TYR A 46 19.02 35.54 -10.06
C TYR A 46 20.16 36.55 -9.84
N ARG A 47 20.14 37.67 -10.57
CA ARG A 47 21.19 38.68 -10.53
C ARG A 47 20.99 39.66 -9.38
N ASP A 48 19.75 39.96 -9.04
CA ASP A 48 19.37 40.95 -8.06
C ASP A 48 19.30 40.36 -6.65
N ASP A 49 18.77 39.13 -6.50
CA ASP A 49 18.63 38.47 -5.20
C ASP A 49 18.97 36.98 -5.27
N ILE A 50 20.26 36.70 -5.17
CA ILE A 50 20.79 35.34 -5.19
C ILE A 50 20.42 34.51 -3.96
N GLU A 51 20.13 35.15 -2.83
CA GLU A 51 19.73 34.46 -1.60
C GLU A 51 18.28 33.98 -1.69
N LEU A 52 17.40 34.78 -2.31
CA LEU A 52 16.05 34.36 -2.67
C LEU A 52 16.08 33.12 -3.58
N VAL A 53 16.94 33.11 -4.60
CA VAL A 53 17.07 31.91 -5.47
C VAL A 53 17.59 30.70 -4.69
N ARG A 54 18.54 30.88 -3.77
CA ARG A 54 19.02 29.79 -2.92
C ARG A 54 17.90 29.19 -2.07
N ASN A 55 17.12 30.04 -1.40
CA ASN A 55 16.00 29.62 -0.56
C ASN A 55 14.90 28.95 -1.40
N LEU A 56 14.64 29.46 -2.60
CA LEU A 56 13.70 28.85 -3.54
C LEU A 56 14.12 27.43 -3.92
N ILE A 57 15.40 27.23 -4.26
CA ILE A 57 15.94 25.91 -4.58
C ILE A 57 15.79 24.96 -3.38
N ASP A 58 16.16 25.42 -2.19
CA ASP A 58 16.06 24.63 -0.97
C ASP A 58 14.60 24.21 -0.70
N ASN A 59 13.65 25.14 -0.84
CA ASN A 59 12.23 24.87 -0.66
C ASN A 59 11.68 23.86 -1.66
N ILE A 60 11.99 24.00 -2.95
CA ILE A 60 11.54 23.07 -4.00
C ILE A 60 12.09 21.66 -3.75
N LEU A 61 13.37 21.56 -3.38
CA LEU A 61 14.01 20.28 -3.10
C LEU A 61 13.42 19.61 -1.86
N GLU A 62 13.12 20.39 -0.83
CA GLU A 62 12.52 19.86 0.39
C GLU A 62 11.07 19.43 0.17
N GLU A 63 10.25 20.23 -0.53
CA GLU A 63 8.88 19.84 -0.86
C GLU A 63 8.83 18.54 -1.67
N LYS A 64 9.75 18.38 -2.63
CA LYS A 64 9.86 17.16 -3.43
C LYS A 64 10.26 15.95 -2.57
N ARG A 65 11.15 16.12 -1.60
CA ARG A 65 11.52 15.08 -0.63
C ARG A 65 10.33 14.69 0.22
N GLU A 66 9.64 15.66 0.80
CA GLU A 66 8.46 15.40 1.64
C GLU A 66 7.35 14.69 0.86
N LYS A 67 7.12 15.09 -0.39
CA LYS A 67 6.14 14.45 -1.26
C LYS A 67 6.49 12.97 -1.49
N LEU A 68 7.74 12.68 -1.79
CA LEU A 68 8.21 11.30 -1.98
C LEU A 68 8.07 10.47 -0.69
N GLU A 69 8.36 11.05 0.46
CA GLU A 69 8.20 10.39 1.75
C GLU A 69 6.72 10.11 2.06
N ARG A 70 5.83 11.08 1.81
CA ARG A 70 4.38 10.91 1.95
C ARG A 70 3.86 9.80 1.03
N GLU A 71 4.24 9.80 -0.25
CA GLU A 71 3.86 8.75 -1.21
C GLU A 71 4.35 7.37 -0.77
N LYS A 72 5.56 7.28 -0.22
CA LYS A 72 6.10 6.03 0.31
C LYS A 72 5.31 5.53 1.51
N LEU A 73 5.02 6.40 2.48
CA LEU A 73 4.23 6.06 3.67
C LEU A 73 2.81 5.61 3.30
N GLU A 74 2.19 6.29 2.36
CA GLU A 74 0.88 5.91 1.82
C GLU A 74 0.93 4.54 1.14
N SER A 75 1.93 4.29 0.29
CA SER A 75 2.13 2.98 -0.34
C SER A 75 2.33 1.86 0.68
N GLU A 76 3.09 2.10 1.75
CA GLU A 76 3.27 1.11 2.83
C GLU A 76 1.98 0.87 3.62
N ARG A 77 1.19 1.92 3.87
CA ARG A 77 -0.13 1.79 4.51
C ARG A 77 -1.07 0.95 3.66
N ASP A 78 -1.18 1.26 2.38
CA ASP A 78 -2.09 0.57 1.45
C ASP A 78 -1.70 -0.91 1.30
N LYS A 79 -0.40 -1.20 1.26
CA LYS A 79 0.09 -2.58 1.26
C LYS A 79 -0.31 -3.33 2.54
N ARG A 80 -0.12 -2.71 3.70
CA ARG A 80 -0.52 -3.30 4.99
C ARG A 80 -2.02 -3.55 5.07
N GLU A 81 -2.82 -2.61 4.58
CA GLU A 81 -4.27 -2.75 4.53
C GLU A 81 -4.70 -3.91 3.62
N CYS A 82 -4.08 -4.02 2.44
CA CYS A 82 -4.28 -5.16 1.54
C CYS A 82 -3.93 -6.50 2.21
N GLU A 83 -2.79 -6.57 2.90
CA GLU A 83 -2.35 -7.79 3.60
C GLU A 83 -3.34 -8.20 4.70
N LEU A 84 -3.83 -7.24 5.49
CA LEU A 84 -4.83 -7.50 6.53
C LEU A 84 -6.15 -7.99 5.96
N GLU A 85 -6.61 -7.41 4.85
CA GLU A 85 -7.87 -7.82 4.22
C GLU A 85 -7.77 -9.25 3.66
N LEU A 86 -6.62 -9.61 3.08
CA LEU A 86 -6.35 -10.99 2.65
C LEU A 86 -6.31 -11.97 3.81
N GLU A 87 -5.73 -11.59 4.95
CA GLU A 87 -5.72 -12.44 6.15
C GLU A 87 -7.12 -12.67 6.72
N LYS A 88 -7.98 -11.63 6.76
CA LYS A 88 -9.39 -11.78 7.18
C LYS A 88 -10.14 -12.76 6.29
N ILE A 89 -9.99 -12.63 4.97
CA ILE A 89 -10.62 -13.54 4.01
C ILE A 89 -10.13 -14.97 4.24
N ARG A 90 -8.82 -15.15 4.42
CA ARG A 90 -8.23 -16.47 4.68
C ARG A 90 -8.73 -17.08 6.00
N LEU A 91 -8.86 -16.27 7.04
CA LEU A 91 -9.39 -16.71 8.33
C LEU A 91 -10.85 -17.16 8.20
N ALA A 92 -11.70 -16.36 7.56
CA ALA A 92 -13.11 -16.71 7.33
C ALA A 92 -13.28 -18.01 6.52
N GLN A 93 -12.39 -18.25 5.54
CA GLN A 93 -12.36 -19.50 4.80
C GLN A 93 -12.01 -20.70 5.69
N PHE A 94 -11.01 -20.55 6.58
CA PHE A 94 -10.64 -21.61 7.52
C PHE A 94 -11.75 -21.90 8.54
N GLU A 95 -12.38 -20.86 9.11
CA GLU A 95 -13.48 -21.00 10.05
C GLU A 95 -14.65 -21.76 9.43
N LYS A 96 -15.04 -21.41 8.20
CA LYS A 96 -16.08 -22.11 7.45
C LYS A 96 -15.71 -23.57 7.17
N GLN A 97 -14.44 -23.83 6.83
CA GLN A 97 -13.99 -25.21 6.58
C GLN A 97 -14.05 -26.06 7.85
N LEU A 98 -13.69 -25.48 9.00
CA LEU A 98 -13.77 -26.13 10.31
C LEU A 98 -15.22 -26.42 10.70
N GLU A 99 -16.13 -25.48 10.46
CA GLU A 99 -17.57 -25.66 10.71
C GLU A 99 -18.13 -26.84 9.88
N ILE A 100 -17.79 -26.91 8.59
CA ILE A 100 -18.20 -28.01 7.71
C ILE A 100 -17.64 -29.35 8.21
N GLU A 101 -16.36 -29.38 8.59
CA GLU A 101 -15.71 -30.61 9.06
C GLU A 101 -16.34 -31.10 10.37
N ASN A 102 -16.64 -30.19 11.31
CA ASN A 102 -17.32 -30.52 12.55
C ASN A 102 -18.73 -31.04 12.30
N ALA A 103 -19.54 -30.36 11.48
CA ALA A 103 -20.89 -30.82 11.14
C ALA A 103 -20.89 -32.19 10.45
N THR A 104 -19.90 -32.44 9.58
CA THR A 104 -19.74 -33.75 8.90
C THR A 104 -19.39 -34.85 9.90
N ARG A 105 -18.49 -34.57 10.85
CA ARG A 105 -18.11 -35.50 11.92
C ARG A 105 -19.30 -35.81 12.83
N ASP A 106 -20.06 -34.80 13.22
CA ASP A 106 -21.24 -34.96 14.07
C ASP A 106 -22.31 -35.80 13.38
N LEU A 107 -22.53 -35.59 12.08
CA LEU A 107 -23.44 -36.42 11.27
C LEU A 107 -22.97 -37.88 11.20
N ALA A 108 -21.68 -38.12 10.99
CA ALA A 108 -21.10 -39.47 10.95
C ALA A 108 -21.25 -40.19 12.31
N ASN A 109 -20.99 -39.49 13.41
CA ASN A 109 -21.12 -40.03 14.76
C ASN A 109 -22.58 -40.34 15.13
N THR A 110 -23.52 -39.47 14.73
CA THR A 110 -24.96 -39.69 14.96
C THR A 110 -25.47 -40.91 14.18
N SER A 111 -25.00 -41.07 12.94
CA SER A 111 -25.36 -42.21 12.08
C SER A 111 -24.86 -43.55 12.66
N GLN A 112 -23.65 -43.58 13.23
CA GLN A 112 -23.14 -44.76 13.93
C GLN A 112 -23.89 -45.05 15.23
N ALA A 113 -24.28 -44.02 16.00
CA ALA A 113 -25.06 -44.20 17.22
C ALA A 113 -26.47 -44.79 16.95
N THR A 114 -27.07 -44.50 15.78
CA THR A 114 -28.33 -45.12 15.35
C THR A 114 -28.19 -46.54 14.79
N GLU A 115 -26.99 -46.96 14.39
CA GLU A 115 -26.70 -48.35 13.96
C GLU A 115 -26.37 -49.29 15.15
N ILE A 116 -25.96 -48.75 16.30
CA ILE A 116 -25.63 -49.54 17.52
C ILE A 116 -26.87 -49.85 18.38
N VAL A 117 -28.08 -49.43 17.97
CA VAL A 117 -29.31 -50.03 18.51
C VAL A 117 -29.55 -51.34 17.77
N GLU A 118 -28.89 -52.40 18.25
CA GLU A 118 -29.11 -53.78 17.82
C GLU A 118 -30.59 -54.09 17.64
N PRO A 119 -31.05 -54.53 16.45
CA PRO A 119 -32.33 -55.23 16.31
C PRO A 119 -32.29 -56.64 16.93
N GLY A 120 -31.14 -57.09 17.46
CA GLY A 120 -30.90 -58.47 17.87
C GLY A 120 -31.37 -58.88 19.28
N SER A 121 -31.83 -57.96 20.13
CA SER A 121 -32.20 -58.30 21.52
C SER A 121 -33.72 -58.32 21.80
N LEU A 122 -34.56 -57.88 20.84
CA LEU A 122 -36.02 -57.81 21.03
C LEU A 122 -36.77 -59.07 20.59
N THR A 123 -36.17 -59.95 19.79
CA THR A 123 -36.85 -61.16 19.28
C THR A 123 -36.86 -62.31 20.28
N ASP A 124 -35.86 -62.40 21.16
CA ASP A 124 -35.74 -63.53 22.09
C ASP A 124 -36.69 -63.42 23.31
N ASN A 125 -37.14 -62.20 23.63
CA ASN A 125 -38.00 -61.96 24.79
C ASN A 125 -39.50 -62.18 24.47
N LEU A 126 -39.92 -62.04 23.21
CA LEU A 126 -41.33 -62.23 22.81
C LEU A 126 -41.72 -63.71 22.74
N GLU A 127 -40.79 -64.60 22.40
CA GLU A 127 -41.07 -66.04 22.27
C GLU A 127 -41.28 -66.74 23.63
N SER A 128 -40.68 -66.21 24.72
CA SER A 128 -40.94 -66.69 26.09
C SER A 128 -42.29 -66.27 26.66
N LEU A 129 -42.91 -65.19 26.13
CA LEU A 129 -44.22 -64.70 26.60
C LEU A 129 -45.41 -65.40 25.92
N ILE A 130 -45.19 -65.98 24.74
CA ILE A 130 -46.26 -66.66 23.96
C ILE A 130 -46.39 -68.14 24.37
N LYS A 131 -45.42 -68.69 25.11
CA LYS A 131 -45.37 -70.11 25.47
C LYS A 131 -45.56 -70.41 26.97
N GLY A 132 -46.15 -69.47 27.72
CA GLY A 132 -46.54 -69.63 29.13
C GLY A 132 -48.03 -69.94 29.29
#